data_AF-A0A7S3TG50-F1
#
_entry.id   AF-A0A7S3TG50-F1
#
_cell.length_a   1.000
_cell.length_b   1.000
_cell.length_c   1.000
_cell.angle_alpha   90.00
_cell.angle_beta   90.00
_cell.angle_gamma   90.00
#
_symmetry.space_group_name_H-M   'P 1'
#
loop_
_entity.id
_entity.type
_entity.pdbx_description
1 polymer ?
#
loop_
_entity_poly.entity_id
_entity_poly.type
_entity_poly.pdbx_seq_one_letter_code
_entity_poly.pdbx_strand_id
1 'polypeptide(L)'
;EPYAKYLQLFDQVKQFYEAQSAEGVGSRSIQPGFQSIEDLIYAENVHMYEMAFEQQYHFGVFYAWVKLREQEIRNIRWIANMVELKTKEHIDDTIVPIFQPRFQ
;
A
#
# COMPACT_ATOMS: atom_id res chain seq x y z
N GLU A 1 14.32 9.48 15.80
CA GLU A 1 13.12 10.32 15.87
C GLU A 1 11.89 9.53 15.43
N PRO A 2 10.71 9.77 16.02
CA PRO A 2 9.50 8.95 15.81
C PRO A 2 8.96 8.90 14.37
N TYR A 3 9.43 9.76 13.46
CA TYR A 3 8.92 9.86 12.08
C TYR A 3 9.94 9.53 10.99
N ALA A 4 11.10 8.95 11.33
CA ALA A 4 12.16 8.69 10.37
C ALA A 4 11.73 7.80 9.18
N LYS A 5 10.85 6.81 9.41
CA LYS A 5 10.30 5.96 8.36
C LYS A 5 9.40 6.70 7.37
N TYR A 6 8.56 7.63 7.86
CA TYR A 6 7.70 8.44 6.99
C TYR A 6 8.51 9.40 6.12
N LEU A 7 9.62 9.90 6.65
CA LEU A 7 10.55 10.71 5.87
C LEU A 7 11.16 9.88 4.73
N GLN A 8 11.54 8.63 4.99
CA GLN A 8 12.06 7.71 3.97
C GLN A 8 11.02 7.40 2.89
N LEU A 9 9.77 7.17 3.28
CA LEU A 9 8.65 6.98 2.33
C LEU A 9 8.45 8.23 1.45
N PHE A 10 8.50 9.42 2.05
CA PHE A 10 8.41 10.69 1.31
C PHE A 10 9.58 10.84 0.32
N ASP A 11 10.80 10.54 0.75
CA ASP A 11 11.99 10.63 -0.10
C ASP A 11 11.92 9.63 -1.26
N GLN A 12 11.42 8.41 -1.04
CA GLN A 12 11.21 7.41 -2.10
C GLN A 12 10.24 7.92 -3.18
N VAL A 13 9.11 8.50 -2.76
CA VAL A 13 8.12 9.06 -3.69
C VAL A 13 8.70 10.26 -4.43
N LYS A 14 9.38 11.16 -3.71
CA LYS A 14 9.98 12.38 -4.25
C LYS A 14 10.99 12.04 -5.36
N GLN A 15 11.86 11.05 -5.13
CA GLN A 15 12.83 10.59 -6.13
C GLN A 15 12.15 10.11 -7.41
N PHE A 16 11.01 9.42 -7.32
CA PHE A 16 10.25 8.97 -8.49
C PHE A 16 9.68 10.15 -9.30
N TYR A 17 9.07 11.14 -8.62
CA TYR A 17 8.54 12.33 -9.29
C TYR A 17 9.65 13.19 -9.91
N GLU A 18 10.80 13.31 -9.24
CA GLU A 18 11.98 14.00 -9.79
C GLU A 18 12.52 13.27 -11.04
N ALA A 19 12.59 11.93 -11.02
CA ALA A 19 12.96 11.14 -12.18
C ALA A 19 11.99 11.32 -13.36
N GLN A 20 10.68 11.33 -13.08
CA GLN A 20 9.65 11.57 -14.10
C GLN A 20 9.73 12.99 -14.69
N SER A 21 10.10 13.99 -13.88
CA SER A 21 10.28 15.37 -14.35
C SER A 21 11.49 15.53 -15.30
N ALA A 22 12.50 14.68 -15.18
CA ALA A 22 13.70 14.70 -15.99
C ALA A 22 13.51 14.08 -17.39
N GLU A 23 12.53 13.17 -17.56
CA GLU A 23 12.26 12.47 -18.84
C GLU A 23 11.39 13.26 -19.86
N GLY A 24 11.03 14.51 -19.55
CA GLY A 24 10.29 15.38 -20.47
C GLY A 24 8.79 15.04 -20.56
N VAL A 25 7.98 16.07 -20.87
CA VAL A 25 6.51 16.14 -20.72
C VAL A 25 5.72 15.28 -21.75
N GLY A 26 6.32 14.21 -22.27
CA GLY A 26 5.88 13.51 -23.49
C GLY A 26 5.07 12.23 -23.32
N SER A 27 5.07 11.57 -22.15
CA SER A 27 4.26 10.35 -21.96
C SER A 27 3.74 10.27 -20.53
N ARG A 28 2.50 10.71 -20.33
CA ARG A 28 1.73 10.56 -19.09
C ARG A 28 1.21 9.11 -18.92
N SER A 29 1.99 8.13 -19.35
CA SER A 29 1.75 6.73 -19.04
C SER A 29 2.19 6.52 -17.59
N ILE A 30 1.24 6.27 -16.68
CA ILE A 30 1.53 5.70 -15.37
C ILE A 30 2.42 4.49 -15.64
N GLN A 31 3.70 4.57 -15.26
CA GLN A 31 4.61 3.45 -15.46
C GLN A 31 4.04 2.26 -14.69
N PRO A 32 3.99 1.06 -15.29
CA PRO A 32 3.60 -0.14 -14.54
C PRO A 32 4.55 -0.26 -13.34
N GLY A 33 4.00 -0.22 -12.13
CA GLY A 33 4.77 -0.16 -10.87
C GLY A 33 4.85 1.20 -10.19
N PHE A 34 4.21 2.26 -10.71
CA PHE A 34 4.06 3.50 -9.97
C PHE A 34 3.09 3.31 -8.79
N GLN A 35 3.65 3.20 -7.59
CA GLN A 35 2.89 3.24 -6.35
C GLN A 35 2.80 4.69 -5.88
N SER A 36 1.58 5.17 -5.65
CA SER A 36 1.38 6.49 -5.06
C SER A 36 1.94 6.53 -3.63
N ILE A 37 2.16 7.73 -3.11
CA ILE A 37 2.53 7.89 -1.69
C ILE A 37 1.50 7.24 -0.76
N GLU A 38 0.22 7.25 -1.15
CA GLU A 38 -0.84 6.61 -0.39
C GLU A 38 -0.64 5.09 -0.37
N ASP A 39 -0.31 4.47 -1.49
CA ASP A 39 -0.08 3.02 -1.59
C ASP A 39 1.09 2.56 -0.70
N LEU A 40 2.19 3.33 -0.71
CA LEU A 40 3.35 3.05 0.14
C LEU A 40 3.02 3.21 1.64
N ILE A 41 2.24 4.24 1.99
CA ILE A 41 1.77 4.43 3.37
C ILE A 41 0.81 3.30 3.77
N TYR A 42 -0.07 2.84 2.88
CA TYR A 42 -0.96 1.72 3.17
C TYR A 42 -0.20 0.42 3.39
N ALA A 43 0.82 0.14 2.58
CA ALA A 43 1.67 -1.04 2.75
C ALA A 43 2.39 -1.04 4.12
N GLU A 44 3.03 0.08 4.50
CA GLU A 44 3.71 0.18 5.81
C GLU A 44 2.72 0.09 6.98
N ASN A 45 1.55 0.74 6.86
CA ASN A 45 0.53 0.66 7.90
C ASN A 45 0.01 -0.77 8.09
N VAL A 46 -0.27 -1.49 7.01
CA VAL A 46 -0.69 -2.91 7.07
C VAL A 46 0.37 -3.77 7.74
N HIS A 47 1.65 -3.56 7.41
CA HIS A 47 2.75 -4.26 8.06
C HIS A 47 2.81 -3.99 9.57
N MET A 48 2.66 -2.73 9.99
CA MET A 48 2.61 -2.38 11.43
C MET A 48 1.41 -2.99 12.15
N TYR A 49 0.24 -3.03 11.50
CA TYR A 49 -0.94 -3.67 12.07
C TYR A 49 -0.78 -5.18 12.17
N GLU A 50 -0.11 -5.82 11.21
CA GLU A 50 0.23 -7.24 11.30
C GLU A 50 1.16 -7.53 12.48
N MET A 51 2.21 -6.73 12.67
CA MET A 51 3.14 -6.86 13.80
C MET A 51 2.46 -6.72 15.16
N ALA A 52 1.36 -5.96 15.23
CA ALA A 52 0.58 -5.84 16.47
C ALA A 52 -0.03 -7.19 16.92
N PHE A 53 -0.15 -8.20 16.05
CA PHE A 53 -0.60 -9.54 16.44
C PHE A 53 0.53 -10.45 16.95
N GLU A 54 1.79 -10.02 16.87
CA GLU A 54 2.93 -10.81 17.39
C GLU A 54 3.10 -10.69 18.90
N GLN A 55 2.57 -9.61 19.48
CA GLN A 55 2.57 -9.38 20.92
C GLN A 55 1.27 -9.92 21.54
N GLN A 56 1.32 -10.27 22.82
CA GLN A 56 0.14 -10.73 23.57
C GLN A 56 -0.23 -9.73 24.68
N TYR A 57 -1.50 -9.77 25.11
CA TYR A 57 -2.03 -9.00 26.25
C TYR A 57 -1.90 -7.46 26.14
N HIS A 58 -2.19 -6.89 24.96
CA HIS A 58 -2.27 -5.44 24.78
C HIS A 58 -3.52 -5.03 23.98
N PHE A 59 -4.01 -3.82 24.20
CA PHE A 59 -5.22 -3.32 23.53
C PHE A 59 -5.00 -2.88 22.08
N GLY A 60 -3.75 -2.71 21.65
CA GLY A 60 -3.41 -2.31 20.27
C GLY A 60 -3.93 -3.28 19.21
N VAL A 61 -4.12 -4.55 19.56
CA VAL A 61 -4.67 -5.59 18.66
C VAL A 61 -6.07 -5.25 18.16
N PHE A 62 -6.92 -4.60 18.98
CA PHE A 62 -8.28 -4.22 18.57
C PHE A 62 -8.26 -3.14 17.49
N TYR A 63 -7.37 -2.15 17.63
CA TYR A 63 -7.19 -1.11 16.62
C TYR A 63 -6.64 -1.70 15.31
N ALA A 64 -5.60 -2.54 15.41
CA ALA A 64 -5.03 -3.22 14.25
C ALA A 64 -6.07 -4.07 13.51
N TRP A 65 -6.92 -4.80 14.24
CA TRP A 65 -8.01 -5.59 13.65
C TRP A 65 -8.99 -4.75 12.83
N VAL A 66 -9.47 -3.63 13.39
CA VAL A 66 -10.39 -2.73 12.66
C VAL A 66 -9.72 -2.21 11.39
N LYS A 67 -8.45 -1.78 11.47
CA LYS A 67 -7.72 -1.22 10.33
C LYS A 67 -7.41 -2.24 9.24
N LEU A 68 -7.05 -3.47 9.61
CA LEU A 68 -6.88 -4.55 8.63
C LEU A 68 -8.21 -4.91 7.95
N ARG A 69 -9.33 -4.90 8.69
CA ARG A 69 -10.65 -5.16 8.13
C ARG A 69 -11.11 -4.06 7.15
N GLU A 70 -10.80 -2.79 7.45
CA GLU A 70 -11.02 -1.68 6.51
C GLU A 70 -10.25 -1.89 5.20
N GLN A 71 -8.99 -2.33 5.28
CA GLN A 71 -8.17 -2.62 4.10
C GLN A 71 -8.69 -3.83 3.30
N GLU A 72 -9.18 -4.87 3.97
CA GLU A 72 -9.81 -6.02 3.31
C GLU A 72 -11.02 -5.59 2.46
N ILE A 73 -11.90 -4.75 3.01
CA ILE A 73 -13.06 -4.22 2.30
C ILE A 73 -12.63 -3.40 1.09
N ARG A 74 -11.57 -2.59 1.21
CA ARG A 74 -11.03 -1.81 0.10
C ARG A 74 -10.50 -2.71 -1.01
N ASN A 75 -9.73 -3.76 -0.67
CA ASN A 75 -9.21 -4.71 -1.64
C ASN A 75 -10.35 -5.43 -2.39
N ILE A 76 -11.36 -5.91 -1.68
CA ILE A 76 -12.54 -6.56 -2.29
C ILE A 76 -13.27 -5.59 -3.22
N ARG A 77 -13.47 -4.34 -2.79
CA ARG A 77 -14.11 -3.31 -3.62
C ARG A 77 -13.31 -3.03 -4.89
N TRP A 78 -11.98 -2.96 -4.80
CA TRP A 78 -11.11 -2.78 -5.96
C TRP A 78 -11.28 -3.91 -6.98
N ILE A 79 -11.21 -5.17 -6.51
CA ILE A 79 -11.40 -6.35 -7.36
C ILE A 79 -12.78 -6.30 -8.04
N ALA A 80 -13.84 -5.98 -7.27
CA ALA A 80 -15.19 -5.88 -7.81
C ALA A 80 -15.28 -4.83 -8.93
N ASN A 81 -14.70 -3.64 -8.73
CA ASN A 81 -14.67 -2.57 -9.73
C ASN A 81 -13.91 -3.02 -10.98
N MET A 82 -12.75 -3.69 -10.85
CA MET A 82 -11.98 -4.17 -12.00
C MET A 82 -12.73 -5.24 -12.80
N VAL A 83 -13.51 -6.09 -12.11
CA VAL A 83 -14.39 -7.08 -12.77
C VAL A 83 -15.52 -6.38 -13.53
N GLU A 84 -16.14 -5.35 -12.94
CA GLU A 84 -17.20 -4.55 -13.58
C GLU A 84 -16.69 -3.81 -14.82
N LEU A 85 -15.49 -3.22 -14.75
CA LEU A 85 -14.84 -2.50 -15.83
C LEU A 85 -14.22 -3.42 -16.91
N LYS A 86 -14.21 -4.75 -16.69
CA LYS A 86 -13.56 -5.75 -17.55
C LYS A 86 -12.05 -5.55 -17.74
N THR A 87 -11.39 -4.91 -16.78
CA THR A 87 -9.95 -4.60 -16.78
C THR A 87 -9.24 -5.47 -15.73
N LYS A 88 -9.28 -6.79 -15.92
CA LYS A 88 -8.77 -7.75 -14.92
C LYS A 88 -7.25 -7.74 -14.79
N GLU A 89 -6.57 -7.28 -15.82
CA GLU A 89 -5.12 -7.09 -15.89
C GLU A 89 -4.58 -6.08 -14.85
N HIS A 90 -5.44 -5.19 -14.33
CA HIS A 90 -5.07 -4.15 -13.36
C HIS A 90 -5.47 -4.49 -11.91
N ILE A 91 -5.89 -5.73 -11.64
CA ILE A 91 -6.30 -6.15 -10.31
C ILE A 91 -5.13 -6.06 -9.33
N ASP A 92 -3.95 -6.52 -9.74
CA ASP A 92 -2.77 -6.65 -8.86
C ASP A 92 -2.04 -5.31 -8.62
N ASP A 93 -2.38 -4.25 -9.38
CA ASP A 93 -1.66 -2.98 -9.34
C ASP A 93 -1.82 -2.22 -8.01
N THR A 94 -2.96 -2.38 -7.33
CA THR A 94 -3.33 -1.55 -6.15
C THR A 94 -3.71 -2.38 -4.92
N ILE A 95 -3.76 -3.71 -5.04
CA ILE A 95 -4.08 -4.56 -3.88
C ILE A 95 -2.92 -4.56 -2.90
N VAL A 96 -3.22 -4.28 -1.63
CA VAL A 96 -2.27 -4.40 -0.53
C VAL A 96 -2.61 -5.69 0.24
N PRO A 97 -1.82 -6.77 0.13
CA PRO A 97 -2.14 -8.03 0.79
C PRO A 97 -2.09 -7.87 2.32
N ILE A 98 -3.16 -8.29 2.99
CA ILE A 98 -3.21 -8.39 4.45
C ILE A 98 -2.76 -9.81 4.85
N PHE A 99 -1.77 -9.92 5.74
CA PHE A 99 -1.09 -11.16 6.14
C PHE A 99 -0.29 -11.83 5.01
N GLN A 100 0.96 -11.39 4.87
CA GLN A 100 1.91 -12.02 3.95
C GLN A 100 2.24 -13.45 4.42
N PRO A 101 2.32 -14.45 3.52
CA PRO A 101 2.78 -15.79 3.88
C PRO A 101 4.19 -15.70 4.47
N ARG A 102 4.34 -16.09 5.74
CA ARG A 102 5.67 -16.17 6.37
C ARG A 102 6.31 -17.49 5.95
N PHE A 103 7.30 -17.43 5.07
CA PHE A 103 8.15 -18.59 4.81
C PHE A 103 8.97 -18.86 6.08
N GLN A 104 8.74 -20.04 6.69
CA GLN A 104 9.48 -20.55 7.84
C GLN A 104 10.64 -21.43 7.39
#